data_AF-A0A850JMX0-F1
#
_entry.id   AF-A0A850JMX0-F1
#
_cell.length_a   1.000
_cell.length_b   1.000
_cell.length_c   1.000
_cell.angle_alpha   90.00
_cell.angle_beta   90.00
_cell.angle_gamma   90.00
#
_symmetry.space_group_name_H-M   'P 1'
#
loop_
_entity.id
_entity.type
_entity.pdbx_description
1 polymer ?
#
loop_
_entity_poly.entity_id
_entity_poly.type
_entity_poly.pdbx_seq_one_letter_code
_entity_poly.pdbx_strand_id
1 'polypeptide(L)'
;HGLLPDARIPGSPALLGERWEHVPEGPSVPAEMTRDARRARATHPRVARLPTRFAVAEEEGGRWPAHGPFLHSPAAVREHLAAYFDLVVPLMPGSSPRDLAAGREAADLLRDGTRRAEVDVLGRRHRVVRVEYIVRCGPDGPEPPRPSEQNLEEPVTGDDR
;
A
#
# COMPACT_ATOMS: atom_id res chain seq x y z
N HIS A 1 7.47 3.12 19.67
CA HIS A 1 6.42 3.33 18.65
C HIS A 1 7.04 4.03 17.48
N GLY A 2 7.44 3.30 16.43
CA GLY A 2 7.86 3.94 15.18
C GLY A 2 6.64 4.65 14.62
N LEU A 3 6.58 5.98 14.73
CA LEU A 3 5.50 6.73 14.10
C LEU A 3 5.62 6.52 12.59
N LEU A 4 4.47 6.32 11.93
CA LEU A 4 4.42 6.48 10.48
C LEU A 4 5.09 7.82 10.14
N PRO A 5 5.94 7.88 9.11
CA PRO A 5 6.51 9.16 8.71
C PRO A 5 5.38 10.13 8.40
N ASP A 6 5.63 11.43 8.58
CA ASP A 6 4.62 12.45 8.30
C ASP A 6 4.01 12.25 6.92
N ALA A 7 2.68 12.18 6.88
CA ALA A 7 1.95 11.99 5.64
C ALA A 7 2.22 13.18 4.72
N ARG A 8 2.93 12.94 3.62
CA ARG A 8 3.11 13.94 2.58
C ARG A 8 1.85 13.90 1.71
N ILE A 9 1.02 14.94 1.77
CA ILE A 9 -0.20 15.03 0.98
C ILE A 9 0.11 15.76 -0.33
N PRO A 10 0.10 15.07 -1.47
CA PRO A 10 0.24 15.70 -2.78
C PRO A 10 -1.02 16.44 -3.20
N GLY A 11 -0.85 17.68 -3.64
CA GLY A 11 -1.91 18.44 -4.28
C GLY A 11 -3.00 18.95 -3.34
N SER A 12 -3.84 19.87 -3.83
CA SER A 12 -5.11 20.25 -3.22
C SER A 12 -6.17 19.18 -3.50
N PRO A 13 -7.35 19.28 -2.88
CA PRO A 13 -8.46 18.38 -3.18
C PRO A 13 -8.99 18.50 -4.63
N ALA A 14 -8.48 19.44 -5.44
CA ALA A 14 -8.88 19.60 -6.83
C ALA A 14 -8.45 18.38 -7.68
N LEU A 15 -9.31 18.00 -8.64
CA LEU A 15 -9.12 16.80 -9.46
C LEU A 15 -7.87 16.86 -10.35
N LEU A 16 -7.43 18.06 -10.75
CA LEU A 16 -6.26 18.32 -11.60
C LEU A 16 -5.67 19.68 -11.23
N GLY A 17 -4.35 19.83 -11.31
CA GLY A 17 -3.73 21.15 -11.46
C GLY A 17 -2.54 21.47 -10.58
N GLU A 18 -2.25 20.64 -9.57
CA GLU A 18 -1.14 20.92 -8.67
C GLU A 18 0.16 20.28 -9.11
N ARG A 19 1.28 20.90 -8.71
CA ARG A 19 2.61 20.36 -8.93
C ARG A 19 3.04 19.54 -7.73
N TRP A 20 3.51 18.33 -7.98
CA TRP A 20 4.16 17.50 -6.98
C TRP A 20 5.66 17.44 -7.26
N GLU A 21 6.47 18.04 -6.39
CA GLU A 21 7.91 18.18 -6.63
C GLU A 21 8.74 17.00 -6.11
N HIS A 22 8.13 16.12 -5.31
CA HIS A 22 8.82 14.98 -4.72
C HIS A 22 9.31 14.00 -5.79
N VAL A 23 10.59 13.63 -5.64
CA VAL A 23 11.26 12.59 -6.40
C VAL A 23 11.73 11.55 -5.37
N PRO A 24 11.36 10.26 -5.52
CA PRO A 24 11.86 9.22 -4.65
C PRO A 24 13.37 9.09 -4.86
N GLU A 25 14.13 9.02 -3.78
CA GLU A 25 15.58 8.90 -3.77
C GLU A 25 16.04 8.28 -2.45
N GLY A 26 17.32 7.86 -2.39
CA GLY A 26 17.94 7.30 -1.20
C GLY A 26 18.39 5.84 -1.36
N PRO A 27 18.99 5.25 -0.31
CA PRO A 27 19.69 3.96 -0.42
C PRO A 27 18.80 2.77 -0.81
N SER A 28 17.50 2.84 -0.50
CA SER A 28 16.53 1.79 -0.82
C SER A 28 15.75 2.05 -2.11
N VAL A 29 16.10 3.11 -2.86
CA VAL A 29 15.41 3.49 -4.09
C VAL A 29 16.33 3.21 -5.28
N PRO A 30 15.94 2.31 -6.21
CA PRO A 30 16.73 2.07 -7.41
C PRO A 30 16.93 3.35 -8.24
N ALA A 31 18.12 3.51 -8.81
CA ALA A 31 18.52 4.75 -9.47
C ALA A 31 17.67 5.05 -10.72
N GLU A 32 17.23 4.02 -11.42
CA GLU A 32 16.29 4.08 -12.54
C GLU A 32 14.94 4.65 -12.13
N MET A 33 14.41 4.28 -10.96
CA MET A 33 13.15 4.83 -10.45
C MET A 33 13.27 6.33 -10.17
N THR A 34 14.42 6.75 -9.63
CA THR A 34 14.74 8.17 -9.41
C THR A 34 14.83 8.92 -10.74
N ARG A 35 15.51 8.35 -11.75
CA ARG A 35 15.62 8.94 -13.10
C ARG A 35 14.25 9.07 -13.78
N ASP A 36 13.44 8.02 -13.70
CA ASP A 36 12.10 8.02 -14.27
C ASP A 36 11.21 9.06 -13.61
N ALA A 37 11.23 9.16 -12.28
CA ALA A 37 10.46 10.16 -11.56
C ALA A 37 10.90 11.61 -11.89
N ARG A 38 12.20 11.85 -12.11
CA ARG A 38 12.70 13.16 -12.57
C ARG A 38 12.22 13.50 -13.98
N ARG A 39 12.24 12.53 -14.91
CA ARG A 39 11.71 12.69 -16.27
C ARG A 39 10.21 12.98 -16.23
N ALA A 40 9.46 12.18 -15.47
CA ALA A 40 8.02 12.31 -15.28
C ALA A 40 7.63 13.69 -14.77
N ARG A 41 8.40 14.23 -13.82
CA ARG A 41 8.17 15.58 -13.30
C ARG A 41 8.33 16.68 -14.37
N ALA A 42 9.23 16.48 -15.33
CA ALA A 42 9.43 17.43 -16.42
C ALA A 42 8.36 17.31 -17.51
N THR A 43 7.97 16.10 -17.89
CA THR A 43 7.00 15.86 -18.99
C THR A 43 5.54 15.88 -18.55
N HIS A 44 5.27 15.50 -17.31
CA HIS A 44 3.95 15.41 -16.68
C HIS A 44 3.94 16.17 -15.34
N PRO A 45 4.05 17.52 -15.38
CA PRO A 45 4.31 18.33 -14.19
C PRO A 45 3.11 18.44 -13.23
N ARG A 46 1.89 18.19 -13.72
CA ARG A 46 0.67 18.23 -12.90
C ARG A 46 0.38 16.87 -12.28
N VAL A 47 -0.37 16.86 -11.19
CA VAL A 47 -0.95 15.63 -10.63
C VAL A 47 -2.47 15.70 -10.60
N ALA A 48 -3.08 14.54 -10.82
CA ALA A 48 -4.46 14.22 -10.46
C ALA A 48 -4.45 13.35 -9.21
N ARG A 49 -5.30 13.66 -8.23
CA ARG A 49 -5.53 12.79 -7.08
C ARG A 49 -6.68 11.85 -7.37
N LEU A 50 -6.47 10.55 -7.17
CA LEU A 50 -7.54 9.56 -7.28
C LEU A 50 -8.25 9.38 -5.93
N PRO A 51 -9.42 8.71 -5.90
CA PRO A 51 -10.12 8.42 -4.66
C PRO A 51 -9.23 7.73 -3.63
N THR A 52 -9.33 8.19 -2.39
CA THR A 52 -8.63 7.61 -1.23
C THR A 52 -8.92 6.12 -1.10
N ARG A 53 -7.88 5.35 -0.76
CA ARG A 53 -7.98 3.95 -0.37
C ARG A 53 -7.40 3.74 1.02
N PHE A 54 -7.58 2.54 1.54
CA PHE A 54 -7.10 2.12 2.83
C PHE A 54 -6.44 0.75 2.72
N ALA A 55 -5.40 0.50 3.50
CA ALA A 55 -4.69 -0.79 3.52
C ALA A 55 -4.28 -1.14 4.96
N VAL A 56 -3.77 -2.36 5.15
CA VAL A 56 -3.05 -2.71 6.38
C VAL A 56 -1.58 -2.35 6.19
N ALA A 57 -0.93 -1.79 7.20
CA ALA A 57 0.51 -1.73 7.29
C ALA A 57 0.99 -2.53 8.50
N GLU A 58 2.08 -3.27 8.35
CA GLU A 58 2.69 -4.05 9.42
C GLU A 58 4.02 -3.41 9.83
N GLU A 59 4.31 -3.34 11.13
CA GLU A 59 5.58 -2.81 11.64
C GLU A 59 6.72 -3.81 11.40
N GLU A 60 7.60 -3.51 10.45
CA GLU A 60 8.76 -4.33 10.08
C GLU A 60 10.05 -3.53 10.25
N GLY A 61 10.88 -3.86 11.26
CA GLY A 61 12.17 -3.20 11.46
C GLY A 61 12.07 -1.67 11.62
N GLY A 62 10.98 -1.17 12.24
CA GLY A 62 10.68 0.26 12.38
C GLY A 62 10.13 0.93 11.12
N ARG A 63 9.87 0.16 10.07
CA ARG A 63 9.15 0.59 8.85
C ARG A 63 7.71 0.10 8.90
N TRP A 64 6.89 0.68 8.03
CA TRP A 64 5.46 0.36 7.93
C TRP A 64 5.06 0.14 6.47
N PRO A 65 5.58 -0.91 5.82
CA PRO A 65 5.09 -1.31 4.51
C PRO A 65 3.58 -1.56 4.55
N ALA A 66 2.88 -1.09 3.52
CA ALA A 66 1.48 -1.43 3.32
C ALA A 66 1.38 -2.78 2.59
N HIS A 67 0.49 -3.65 3.06
CA HIS A 67 0.27 -5.00 2.53
C HIS A 67 -1.21 -5.22 2.18
N GLY A 68 -1.42 -6.24 1.34
CA GLY A 68 -2.75 -6.68 0.95
C GLY A 68 -3.44 -5.74 -0.03
N PRO A 69 -4.76 -5.90 -0.23
CA PRO A 69 -5.51 -5.08 -1.15
C PRO A 69 -5.70 -3.66 -0.59
N PHE A 70 -5.67 -2.68 -1.49
CA PHE A 70 -6.07 -1.32 -1.18
C PHE A 70 -7.59 -1.21 -1.30
N LEU A 71 -8.29 -1.09 -0.17
CA LEU A 71 -9.75 -1.16 -0.08
C LEU A 71 -10.39 0.23 0.05
N HIS A 72 -11.70 0.29 -0.15
CA HIS A 72 -12.45 1.55 -0.25
C HIS A 72 -12.83 2.15 1.13
N SER A 73 -12.64 1.41 2.23
CA SER A 73 -12.95 1.92 3.58
C SER A 73 -12.10 1.28 4.67
N PRO A 74 -11.90 1.94 5.83
CA PRO A 74 -11.24 1.35 6.99
C PRO A 74 -11.96 0.10 7.52
N ALA A 75 -13.29 0.06 7.40
CA ALA A 75 -14.08 -1.11 7.81
C ALA A 75 -13.79 -2.33 6.93
N ALA A 76 -13.69 -2.13 5.61
CA ALA A 76 -13.30 -3.20 4.69
C ALA A 76 -11.88 -3.72 4.98
N VAL A 77 -10.94 -2.84 5.37
CA VAL A 77 -9.59 -3.25 5.78
C VAL A 77 -9.61 -4.09 7.05
N ARG A 78 -10.38 -3.70 8.07
CA ARG A 78 -10.52 -4.50 9.30
C ARG A 78 -11.12 -5.87 9.02
N GLU A 79 -12.15 -5.95 8.18
CA GLU A 79 -12.73 -7.24 7.79
C GLU A 79 -11.72 -8.09 7.01
N HIS A 80 -10.98 -7.50 6.07
CA HIS A 80 -9.94 -8.21 5.34
C HIS A 80 -8.85 -8.76 6.26
N LEU A 81 -8.39 -7.97 7.25
CA LEU A 81 -7.40 -8.40 8.22
C LEU A 81 -7.93 -9.50 9.15
N ALA A 82 -9.21 -9.41 9.56
CA ALA A 82 -9.85 -10.46 10.34
C ALA A 82 -9.95 -11.77 9.54
N ALA A 83 -10.34 -11.69 8.25
CA ALA A 83 -10.37 -12.83 7.35
C ALA A 83 -8.97 -13.43 7.11
N TYR A 84 -7.92 -12.59 7.03
CA TYR A 84 -6.53 -13.07 6.97
C TYR A 84 -6.18 -13.94 8.18
N PHE A 85 -6.52 -13.50 9.40
CA PHE A 85 -6.27 -14.30 10.61
C PHE A 85 -7.08 -15.59 10.66
N ASP A 86 -8.32 -15.59 10.17
CA ASP A 86 -9.19 -16.76 10.20
C ASP A 86 -8.91 -17.79 9.10
N LEU A 87 -8.48 -17.33 7.93
CA LEU A 87 -8.43 -18.16 6.72
C LEU A 87 -7.01 -18.41 6.21
N VAL A 88 -6.12 -17.43 6.35
CA VAL A 88 -4.77 -17.51 5.77
C VAL A 88 -3.76 -18.01 6.80
N VAL A 89 -3.73 -17.41 8.00
CA VAL A 89 -2.79 -17.82 9.07
C VAL A 89 -2.87 -19.32 9.38
N PRO A 90 -4.05 -19.99 9.45
CA PRO A 90 -4.09 -21.43 9.70
C PRO A 90 -3.48 -22.30 8.61
N LEU A 91 -3.39 -21.77 7.39
CA LEU A 91 -2.80 -22.47 6.23
C LEU A 91 -1.30 -22.19 6.08
N MET A 92 -0.75 -21.22 6.82
CA MET A 92 0.66 -20.89 6.75
C MET A 92 1.52 -22.01 7.38
N PRO A 93 2.63 -22.41 6.73
CA PRO A 93 3.57 -23.35 7.31
C PRO A 93 4.09 -22.87 8.66
N GLY A 94 4.06 -23.75 9.67
CA GLY A 94 4.60 -23.47 11.00
C GLY A 94 3.64 -22.77 11.97
N SER A 95 2.38 -22.54 11.60
CA SER A 95 1.38 -21.99 12.52
C SER A 95 1.13 -22.91 13.72
N SER A 96 1.46 -22.42 14.91
CA SER A 96 1.26 -23.11 16.18
C SER A 96 -0.15 -22.87 16.74
N PRO A 97 -0.64 -23.70 17.68
CA PRO A 97 -1.92 -23.44 18.35
C PRO A 97 -1.99 -22.05 19.01
N ARG A 98 -0.85 -21.51 19.45
CA ARG A 98 -0.75 -20.15 19.99
C ARG A 98 -1.02 -19.10 18.92
N ASP A 99 -0.50 -19.30 17.71
CA ASP A 99 -0.71 -18.39 16.58
C ASP A 99 -2.18 -18.36 16.17
N LEU A 100 -2.83 -19.53 16.12
CA LEU A 100 -4.25 -19.65 15.79
C LEU A 100 -5.13 -18.96 16.83
N ALA A 101 -4.85 -19.18 18.12
CA ALA A 101 -5.60 -18.55 19.22
C ALA A 101 -5.46 -17.02 19.20
N ALA A 102 -4.24 -16.51 19.02
CA ALA A 102 -4.00 -15.06 18.92
C ALA A 102 -4.65 -14.45 17.67
N GLY A 103 -4.61 -15.16 16.53
CA GLY A 103 -5.29 -14.74 15.31
C GLY A 103 -6.81 -14.65 15.49
N ARG A 104 -7.42 -15.65 16.13
CA ARG A 104 -8.87 -15.67 16.43
C ARG A 104 -9.26 -14.50 17.32
N GLU A 105 -8.51 -14.24 18.40
CA GLU A 105 -8.73 -13.10 19.29
C GLU A 105 -8.64 -11.77 18.52
N ALA A 106 -7.62 -11.61 17.67
CA ALA A 106 -7.46 -10.43 16.84
C ALA A 106 -8.62 -10.24 15.84
N ALA A 107 -9.09 -11.33 15.23
CA ALA A 107 -10.24 -11.30 14.32
C ALA A 107 -11.53 -10.86 15.05
N ASP A 108 -11.75 -11.35 16.27
CA ASP A 108 -12.90 -10.96 17.09
C ASP A 108 -12.82 -9.48 17.49
N LEU A 109 -11.63 -8.99 17.88
CA LEU A 109 -11.39 -7.57 18.13
C LEU A 109 -11.64 -6.69 16.89
N LEU A 110 -11.27 -7.15 15.69
CA LEU A 110 -11.49 -6.38 14.47
C LEU A 110 -12.98 -6.28 14.09
N ARG A 111 -13.82 -7.22 14.55
CA ARG A 111 -15.24 -7.33 14.22
C ARG A 111 -16.22 -6.88 15.31
N ASP A 112 -15.75 -6.52 16.51
CA ASP A 112 -16.62 -6.11 17.62
C ASP A 112 -17.36 -4.76 17.44
N GLY A 113 -17.20 -4.10 16.29
CA GLY A 113 -17.82 -2.82 15.96
C GLY A 113 -17.02 -1.59 16.38
N THR A 114 -15.98 -1.74 17.20
CA THR A 114 -15.09 -0.63 17.59
C THR A 114 -14.23 -0.22 16.40
N ARG A 115 -14.07 1.10 16.22
CA ARG A 115 -13.29 1.68 15.12
C ARG A 115 -11.79 1.68 15.42
N ARG A 116 -11.21 0.49 15.62
CA ARG A 116 -9.77 0.31 15.84
C ARG A 116 -8.97 0.76 14.61
N ALA A 117 -7.92 1.52 14.86
CA ALA A 117 -6.92 1.86 13.86
C ALA A 117 -5.72 0.89 13.89
N GLU A 118 -5.51 0.19 15.00
CA GLU A 118 -4.35 -0.67 15.25
C GLU A 118 -4.77 -1.95 15.99
N VAL A 119 -4.04 -3.04 15.76
CA VAL A 119 -4.11 -4.30 16.52
C VAL A 119 -2.71 -4.91 16.62
N ASP A 120 -2.34 -5.38 17.80
CA ASP A 120 -1.10 -6.11 18.04
C ASP A 120 -1.39 -7.62 18.13
N VAL A 121 -0.68 -8.43 17.35
CA VAL A 121 -0.83 -9.89 17.33
C VAL A 121 0.54 -10.53 17.46
N LEU A 122 0.80 -11.17 18.61
CA LEU A 122 2.08 -11.82 18.91
C LEU A 122 3.32 -10.92 18.71
N GLY A 123 3.19 -9.64 19.07
CA GLY A 123 4.26 -8.65 18.94
C GLY A 123 4.41 -8.05 17.55
N ARG A 124 3.58 -8.45 16.57
CA ARG A 124 3.45 -7.79 15.27
C ARG A 124 2.34 -6.75 15.35
N ARG A 125 2.65 -5.50 15.01
CA ARG A 125 1.67 -4.41 15.03
C ARG A 125 1.13 -4.19 13.64
N HIS A 126 -0.19 -4.30 13.50
CA HIS A 126 -0.91 -4.02 12.27
C HIS A 126 -1.70 -2.72 12.43
N ARG A 127 -1.67 -1.87 11.40
CA ARG A 127 -2.34 -0.57 11.38
C ARG A 127 -3.16 -0.39 10.11
N VAL A 128 -4.37 0.12 10.25
CA VAL A 128 -5.17 0.61 9.12
C VAL A 128 -4.59 1.95 8.68
N VAL A 129 -4.09 2.01 7.45
CA VAL A 129 -3.48 3.22 6.87
C VAL A 129 -4.34 3.78 5.75
N ARG A 130 -4.28 5.10 5.58
CA ARG A 130 -4.87 5.81 4.44
C ARG A 130 -3.83 5.89 3.33
N VAL A 131 -4.26 5.63 2.10
CA VAL A 131 -3.43 5.63 0.90
C VAL A 131 -4.01 6.60 -0.11
N GLU A 132 -3.16 7.51 -0.57
CA GLU A 132 -3.49 8.49 -1.61
C GLU A 132 -2.77 8.11 -2.89
N TYR A 133 -3.54 7.89 -3.96
CA TYR A 133 -2.97 7.68 -5.28
C TYR A 133 -2.89 8.99 -6.04
N ILE A 134 -1.76 9.17 -6.71
CA ILE A 134 -1.54 10.27 -7.63
C ILE A 134 -1.19 9.73 -9.00
N VAL A 135 -1.73 10.37 -10.02
CA VAL A 135 -1.37 10.16 -11.41
C VAL A 135 -0.75 11.45 -11.92
N ARG A 136 0.46 11.37 -12.49
CA ARG A 136 1.06 12.53 -13.15
C ARG A 136 0.39 12.78 -14.49
N CYS A 137 0.19 14.04 -14.85
CA CYS A 137 -0.45 14.46 -16.09
C CYS A 137 0.37 15.54 -16.80
N GLY A 138 0.55 15.36 -18.11
CA GLY A 138 1.13 16.32 -19.05
C GLY A 138 0.06 16.95 -19.95
N PRO A 139 0.48 17.71 -20.97
CA PRO A 139 -0.44 18.22 -22.01
C PRO A 139 -1.18 17.10 -22.75
N ASP A 140 -0.53 15.95 -22.95
CA ASP A 140 -1.05 14.83 -23.73
C ASP A 140 -1.81 13.78 -22.89
N GLY A 141 -2.00 14.03 -21.59
CA GLY A 141 -2.74 13.14 -20.68
C GLY A 141 -1.91 12.55 -19.54
N PRO A 142 -2.31 11.40 -18.96
CA PRO A 142 -1.59 10.77 -17.86
C PRO A 142 -0.24 10.20 -18.29
N GLU A 143 0.70 10.12 -17.35
CA GLU A 143 2.00 9.49 -17.56
C GLU A 143 1.82 8.00 -17.97
N PRO A 144 2.47 7.54 -19.05
CA PRO A 144 2.48 6.12 -19.41
C PRO A 144 3.33 5.30 -18.43
N PRO A 145 3.22 3.95 -18.42
CA PRO A 145 4.10 3.09 -17.64
C PRO A 145 5.58 3.44 -17.81
N ARG A 146 6.30 3.52 -16.71
CA ARG A 146 7.71 3.92 -16.69
C ARG A 146 8.59 2.77 -17.18
N PRO A 147 9.74 3.05 -17.83
CA PRO A 147 10.71 2.02 -18.21
C PRO A 147 11.20 1.15 -17.02
N SER A 148 11.27 1.71 -15.81
CA SER A 148 11.56 0.93 -14.59
C SER A 148 10.41 0.04 -14.11
N GLU A 149 9.20 0.18 -14.68
CA GLU A 149 8.00 -0.60 -14.36
C GLU A 149 7.77 -1.75 -15.36
N GLN A 150 8.80 -2.21 -16.08
CA GLN A 150 8.68 -3.34 -16.99
C GLN A 150 8.10 -4.57 -16.26
N ASN A 151 6.99 -5.09 -16.78
CA ASN A 151 6.30 -6.28 -16.27
C ASN A 151 7.28 -7.45 -16.15
N LEU A 152 7.43 -8.01 -14.95
CA LEU A 152 8.15 -9.27 -14.72
C LEU A 152 7.35 -10.50 -15.18
N GLU A 153 6.11 -10.32 -15.60
CA GLU A 153 5.34 -11.36 -16.29
C GLU A 153 5.39 -11.07 -17.79
N GLU A 154 6.28 -11.76 -18.50
CA GLU A 154 6.00 -12.07 -19.90
C GLU A 154 4.63 -12.76 -19.94
N PRO A 155 3.71 -12.41 -20.86
CA PRO A 155 2.51 -13.20 -21.03
C PRO A 155 2.96 -14.64 -21.30
N VAL A 156 2.37 -15.62 -20.60
CA VAL A 156 2.50 -17.02 -20.99
C VAL A 156 1.88 -17.11 -22.38
N THR A 157 2.70 -16.91 -23.40
CA THR A 157 2.41 -17.37 -24.75
C THR A 157 2.41 -18.88 -24.61
N GLY A 158 1.22 -19.43 -24.40
CA GLY A 158 0.99 -20.85 -24.54
C GLY A 158 1.28 -21.20 -25.98
N ASP A 159 2.53 -21.55 -26.24
CA ASP A 159 2.95 -22.21 -27.46
C ASP A 159 4.17 -23.07 -27.10
N ASP A 160 3.88 -24.26 -26.59
CA ASP A 160 4.63 -25.43 -27.00
C ASP A 160 3.63 -26.58 -27.18
N ARG A 161 3.78 -27.20 -28.35
CA ARG A 161 2.91 -28.18 -28.99
C ARG A 161 2.68 -29.46 -28.19
#